data_AF-A0A3C1NF54-F1
#
_entry.id   AF-A0A3C1NF54-F1
#
_cell.length_a   1.000
_cell.length_b   1.000
_cell.length_c   1.000
_cell.angle_alpha   90.00
_cell.angle_beta   90.00
_cell.angle_gamma   90.00
#
_symmetry.space_group_name_H-M   'P 1'
#
loop_
_entity.id
_entity.type
_entity.pdbx_description
1 polymer ?
#
loop_
_entity_poly.entity_id
_entity_poly.type
_entity_poly.pdbx_seq_one_letter_code
_entity_poly.pdbx_strand_id
1 'polypeptide(L)'
;ASVAISCFVGPAQSAPITKLEQQECHNDYHKFCSEYGLDTPALRTCMDKAGRGLSKGCVEALIDAGEVSRAEVERRKKSGR
;
A
#
# COMPACT_ATOMS: atom_id res chain seq x y z
N ALA A 1 37.66 -15.88 -15.05
CA ALA A 1 36.95 -15.91 -13.75
C ALA A 1 35.51 -15.47 -14.01
N SER A 2 34.54 -16.36 -13.82
CA SER A 2 33.13 -16.08 -14.08
C SER A 2 32.43 -15.73 -12.78
N VAL A 3 31.92 -14.49 -12.65
CA VAL A 3 31.16 -14.04 -11.48
C VAL A 3 29.69 -14.35 -11.76
N ALA A 4 29.15 -15.38 -11.11
CA ALA A 4 27.74 -15.71 -11.15
C ALA A 4 26.97 -14.75 -10.23
N ILE A 5 26.29 -13.75 -10.81
CA ILE A 5 25.38 -12.87 -10.10
C ILE A 5 24.06 -13.62 -9.91
N SER A 6 23.88 -14.25 -8.74
CA SER A 6 22.59 -14.82 -8.34
C SER A 6 21.69 -13.71 -7.81
N CYS A 7 20.70 -13.31 -8.60
CA CYS A 7 19.63 -12.42 -8.15
C CYS A 7 18.65 -13.22 -7.28
N PHE A 8 18.70 -13.02 -5.96
CA PHE A 8 17.65 -13.49 -5.05
C PHE A 8 16.41 -12.59 -5.23
N VAL A 9 15.44 -13.04 -6.03
CA VAL A 9 14.08 -12.48 -5.99
C VAL A 9 13.41 -13.06 -4.74
N GLY A 10 13.46 -12.32 -3.65
CA GLY A 10 12.71 -12.66 -2.44
C GLY A 10 11.21 -12.54 -2.68
N PRO A 11 10.36 -13.40 -2.08
CA PRO A 11 8.92 -13.27 -2.20
C PRO A 11 8.50 -11.96 -1.52
N ALA A 12 7.84 -11.07 -2.27
CA ALA A 12 7.09 -9.95 -1.71
C ALA A 12 5.90 -10.54 -0.95
N GLN A 13 6.11 -10.86 0.32
CA GLN A 13 5.07 -11.32 1.23
C GLN A 13 4.18 -10.11 1.49
N SER A 14 3.03 -10.05 0.83
CA SER A 14 1.97 -9.11 1.20
C SER A 14 1.54 -9.45 2.62
N ALA A 15 1.85 -8.55 3.57
CA ALA A 15 1.36 -8.68 4.94
C ALA A 15 -0.18 -8.65 4.92
N PRO A 16 -0.86 -9.46 5.75
CA PRO A 16 -2.32 -9.43 5.84
C PRO A 16 -2.81 -8.03 6.20
N ILE A 17 -4.01 -7.65 5.74
CA ILE A 17 -4.63 -6.37 6.10
C ILE A 17 -4.85 -6.35 7.62
N THR A 18 -4.36 -5.30 8.27
CA THR A 18 -4.52 -5.10 9.70
C THR A 18 -5.96 -4.69 10.05
N LYS A 19 -6.36 -4.88 11.32
CA LYS A 19 -7.67 -4.41 11.79
C LYS A 19 -7.83 -2.90 11.65
N LEU A 20 -6.75 -2.14 11.85
CA LEU A 20 -6.75 -0.69 11.73
C LEU A 20 -7.04 -0.27 10.30
N GLU A 21 -6.41 -0.90 9.32
CA GLU A 21 -6.73 -0.66 7.90
C GLU A 21 -8.18 -1.03 7.57
N GLN A 22 -8.69 -2.18 8.04
CA GLN A 22 -10.09 -2.53 7.79
C GLN A 22 -11.06 -1.47 8.34
N GLN A 23 -10.73 -0.81 9.44
CA GLN A 23 -11.57 0.23 10.05
C GLN A 23 -11.41 1.59 9.34
N GLU A 24 -10.17 2.06 9.21
CA GLU A 24 -9.87 3.40 8.69
C GLU A 24 -9.99 3.47 7.16
N CYS A 25 -9.65 2.40 6.46
CA CYS A 25 -9.70 2.33 5.00
C CYS A 25 -11.02 1.79 4.46
N HIS A 26 -11.98 1.35 5.30
CA HIS A 26 -13.26 0.77 4.85
C HIS A 26 -13.91 1.61 3.74
N ASN A 27 -14.11 2.90 4.00
CA ASN A 27 -14.81 3.77 3.07
C ASN A 27 -13.97 4.06 1.82
N ASP A 28 -12.65 4.10 1.96
CA ASP A 28 -11.72 4.30 0.84
C ASP A 28 -11.64 3.06 -0.06
N TYR A 29 -11.65 1.85 0.50
CA TYR A 29 -11.74 0.60 -0.26
C TYR A 29 -13.00 0.58 -1.10
N HIS A 30 -14.15 0.88 -0.49
CA HIS A 30 -15.42 0.95 -1.22
C HIS A 30 -15.44 2.05 -2.29
N LYS A 31 -14.80 3.20 -2.05
CA LYS A 31 -14.82 4.34 -2.96
C LYS A 31 -13.87 4.17 -4.16
N PHE A 32 -12.67 3.66 -3.93
CA PHE A 32 -11.61 3.63 -4.95
C PHE A 32 -11.39 2.24 -5.54
N CYS A 33 -11.67 1.19 -4.77
CA CYS A 33 -11.17 -0.16 -5.03
C CYS A 33 -12.21 -1.25 -4.82
N SER A 34 -13.51 -0.94 -4.95
CA SER A 34 -14.63 -1.86 -4.69
C SER A 34 -14.61 -3.14 -5.52
N GLU A 35 -13.91 -3.13 -6.66
CA GLU A 35 -13.74 -4.28 -7.55
C GLU A 35 -12.82 -5.36 -6.95
N TYR A 36 -12.00 -5.01 -5.94
CA TYR A 36 -11.02 -5.90 -5.35
C TYR A 36 -11.46 -6.37 -3.96
N GLY A 37 -11.29 -7.67 -3.70
CA GLY A 37 -11.49 -8.24 -2.37
C GLY A 37 -10.45 -7.75 -1.37
N LEU A 38 -10.85 -7.72 -0.09
CA LEU A 38 -9.92 -7.55 1.03
C LEU A 38 -8.82 -8.63 0.96
N ASP A 39 -7.61 -8.28 1.41
CA ASP A 39 -6.41 -9.13 1.38
C ASP A 39 -5.89 -9.52 -0.02
N THR A 40 -6.36 -8.89 -1.09
CA THR A 40 -5.80 -9.11 -2.42
C THR A 40 -4.60 -8.19 -2.68
N PRO A 41 -3.54 -8.67 -3.37
CA PRO A 41 -2.44 -7.82 -3.83
C PRO A 41 -2.91 -6.67 -4.75
N ALA A 42 -4.03 -6.89 -5.45
CA ALA A 42 -4.64 -5.91 -6.33
C ALA A 42 -5.26 -4.74 -5.55
N LEU A 43 -5.89 -4.99 -4.40
CA LEU A 43 -6.41 -3.95 -3.50
C LEU A 43 -5.29 -3.00 -3.04
N ARG A 44 -4.16 -3.56 -2.61
CA ARG A 44 -2.97 -2.80 -2.18
C ARG A 44 -2.47 -1.88 -3.28
N THR A 45 -2.33 -2.43 -4.48
CA THR A 45 -1.91 -1.67 -5.67
C THR A 45 -2.93 -0.57 -6.02
N CYS A 46 -4.22 -0.85 -5.85
CA CYS A 46 -5.28 0.13 -6.10
C CYS A 46 -5.24 1.29 -5.10
N MET A 47 -5.12 1.01 -3.80
CA MET A 47 -5.01 2.05 -2.76
C MET A 47 -3.73 2.87 -2.91
N ASP A 48 -2.62 2.22 -3.25
CA ASP A 48 -1.36 2.90 -3.56
C ASP A 48 -1.54 3.93 -4.70
N LYS A 49 -2.27 3.55 -5.76
CA LYS A 49 -2.62 4.44 -6.87
C LYS A 49 -3.63 5.52 -6.49
N ALA A 50 -4.58 5.24 -5.61
CA ALA A 50 -5.55 6.23 -5.11
C ALA A 50 -4.84 7.37 -4.36
N GLY A 51 -3.76 7.07 -3.64
CA GLY A 51 -2.79 8.04 -3.15
C GLY A 51 -3.44 9.19 -2.37
N ARG A 52 -3.36 10.42 -2.91
CA ARG A 52 -3.92 11.64 -2.30
C ARG A 52 -5.45 11.62 -2.13
N GLY A 53 -6.15 10.72 -2.82
CA GLY A 53 -7.59 10.53 -2.68
C GLY A 53 -8.00 9.83 -1.39
N LEU A 54 -7.07 9.10 -0.76
CA LEU A 54 -7.32 8.39 0.49
C LEU A 54 -7.54 9.35 1.67
N SER A 55 -8.34 8.91 2.62
CA SER A 55 -8.49 9.60 3.90
C SER A 55 -7.18 9.60 4.68
N LYS A 56 -6.98 10.62 5.51
CA LYS A 56 -5.78 10.73 6.35
C LYS A 56 -5.62 9.52 7.29
N GLY A 57 -6.72 9.05 7.87
CA GLY A 57 -6.73 7.87 8.76
C GLY A 57 -6.28 6.61 8.03
N CYS A 58 -6.79 6.38 6.82
CA CYS A 58 -6.34 5.25 6.01
C CYS A 58 -4.84 5.33 5.66
N VAL A 59 -4.33 6.51 5.27
CA VAL A 59 -2.90 6.68 4.98
C VAL A 59 -2.04 6.41 6.22
N GLU A 60 -2.47 6.84 7.40
CA GLU A 60 -1.77 6.56 8.66
C GLU A 60 -1.81 5.07 9.01
N ALA A 61 -2.95 4.39 8.80
CA ALA A 61 -3.06 2.94 8.98
C ALA A 61 -2.11 2.16 8.05
N LEU A 62 -2.00 2.56 6.78
CA LEU A 62 -1.07 1.96 5.82
C LEU A 62 0.41 2.17 6.20
N ILE A 63 0.72 3.31 6.84
CA ILE A 63 2.06 3.56 7.39
C ILE A 63 2.34 2.63 8.57
N ASP A 64 1.39 2.50 9.49
CA ASP A 64 1.54 1.69 10.70
C ASP A 64 1.60 0.19 10.37
N ALA A 65 0.91 -0.25 9.31
CA ALA A 65 1.00 -1.59 8.75
C ALA A 65 2.33 -1.85 7.99
N GLY A 66 3.14 -0.82 7.75
CA GLY A 66 4.43 -0.93 7.05
C GLY A 66 4.32 -1.03 5.53
N GLU A 67 3.15 -0.73 4.96
CA GLU A 67 2.88 -0.85 3.53
C GLU A 67 3.36 0.34 2.73
N VAL A 68 3.35 1.51 3.37
CA VAL A 68 3.85 2.76 2.80
C VAL A 68 4.71 3.46 3.85
N SER A 69 5.87 3.98 3.47
CA SER A 69 6.68 4.77 4.40
C SER A 69 6.17 6.21 4.49
N ARG A 70 6.33 6.87 5.66
CA ARG A 70 6.09 8.32 5.79
C ARG A 70 6.87 9.12 4.74
N ALA A 71 8.10 8.71 4.45
CA ALA A 71 8.92 9.35 3.42
C ALA A 71 8.28 9.28 2.03
N GLU A 72 7.66 8.15 1.69
CA GLU A 72 6.95 7.98 0.41
C GLU A 72 5.69 8.86 0.34
N VAL A 73 4.91 8.91 1.42
CA VAL A 73 3.73 9.80 1.51
C VAL A 73 4.14 11.26 1.31
N GLU A 74 5.21 11.72 1.98
CA GLU A 74 5.70 13.10 1.83
C GLU A 74 6.31 13.37 0.46
N ARG A 75 7.00 12.40 -0.14
CA ARG A 75 7.51 12.50 -1.51
C ARG A 75 6.37 12.68 -2.51
N ARG A 76 5.28 11.92 -2.37
CA ARG A 76 4.08 12.02 -3.22
C ARG A 76 3.42 13.38 -3.11
N LYS A 77 3.18 13.85 -1.88
CA LYS A 77 2.66 15.20 -1.58
C LYS A 77 3.49 16.29 -2.28
N LYS A 78 4.82 16.21 -2.20
CA LYS A 78 5.72 17.17 -2.87
C LYS A 78 5.67 17.09 -4.39
N SER A 79 5.54 15.88 -4.95
CA SER A 79 5.42 15.67 -6.40
C SER A 79 4.06 16.02 -6.99
N GLY A 80 3.07 16.39 -6.16
CA GLY A 80 1.71 16.66 -6.59
C GLY A 80 0.94 15.40 -7.05
N ARG A 81 1.51 14.22 -6.81
CA ARG A 81 1.00 12.92 -7.20
C ARG A 81 0.15 12.31 -6.09
#